data_AF-A0A7C9A4M9-F1
#
_entry.id   AF-A0A7C9A4M9-F1
#
_cell.length_a   1.000
_cell.length_b   1.000
_cell.length_c   1.000
_cell.angle_alpha   90.00
_cell.angle_beta   90.00
_cell.angle_gamma   90.00
#
_symmetry.space_group_name_H-M   'P 1'
#
loop_
_entity.id
_entity.type
_entity.pdbx_description
1 polymer ?
#
loop_
_entity_poly.entity_id
_entity_poly.type
_entity_poly.pdbx_seq_one_letter_code
_entity_poly.pdbx_strand_id
1 'polypeptide(L)'
;MSKLDLFKKLKLNTVELSLSMVWFLFLPLCLLCSLFYFDYGGGHLRPDDVMLLWLSGYTAAPNGQVGMVEGSPDECDYSDGKWVWDDTYPLYDSKDCSFVGGGFSCAENGRPDQNYTKWRWQPNKCDFP
;
A
#
# COMPACT_ATOMS: atom_id res chain seq x y z
N MET A 1 57.15 4.02 32.46
CA MET A 1 55.86 3.42 32.03
C MET A 1 56.18 2.19 31.17
N SER A 2 55.75 1.00 31.58
CA SER A 2 56.33 -0.26 31.09
C SER A 2 55.78 -0.66 29.71
N LYS A 3 56.61 -1.30 28.86
CA LYS A 3 56.17 -1.83 27.55
C LYS A 3 54.98 -2.80 27.68
N LEU A 4 54.86 -3.47 28.83
CA LEU A 4 53.77 -4.39 29.16
C LEU A 4 52.42 -3.68 29.27
N ASP A 5 52.40 -2.45 29.80
CA ASP A 5 51.18 -1.63 29.91
C ASP A 5 50.70 -1.14 28.54
N LEU A 6 51.65 -0.82 27.65
CA LEU A 6 51.34 -0.44 26.27
C LEU A 6 50.76 -1.62 25.48
N PHE A 7 51.34 -2.82 25.63
CA PHE A 7 50.86 -4.04 24.95
C PHE A 7 49.45 -4.46 25.41
N LYS A 8 49.16 -4.35 26.71
CA LYS A 8 47.81 -4.62 27.24
C LYS A 8 46.80 -3.60 26.74
N LYS A 9 47.16 -2.32 26.69
CA LYS A 9 46.29 -1.25 26.17
C LYS A 9 46.05 -1.41 24.66
N LEU A 10 47.07 -1.80 23.88
CA LEU A 10 46.90 -2.12 22.47
C LEU A 10 45.98 -3.32 22.25
N LYS A 11 46.19 -4.43 22.96
CA LYS A 11 45.36 -5.64 22.82
C LYS A 11 43.91 -5.43 23.26
N LEU A 12 43.67 -4.69 24.34
CA LEU A 12 42.32 -4.39 24.81
C LEU A 12 41.59 -3.48 23.81
N ASN A 13 42.30 -2.50 23.24
CA ASN A 13 41.76 -1.64 22.19
C ASN A 13 41.52 -2.39 20.86
N THR A 14 42.33 -3.39 20.49
CA THR A 14 42.07 -4.21 19.29
C THR A 14 40.81 -5.06 19.43
N VAL A 15 40.53 -5.59 20.63
CA VAL A 15 39.32 -6.38 20.89
C VAL A 15 38.07 -5.49 20.87
N GLU A 16 38.09 -4.34 21.56
CA GLU A 16 36.99 -3.37 21.55
C GLU A 16 36.72 -2.80 20.14
N LEU A 17 37.79 -2.49 19.38
CA LEU A 17 37.69 -2.03 17.99
C LEU A 17 37.15 -3.13 17.06
N SER A 18 37.52 -4.39 17.29
CA SER A 18 37.01 -5.53 16.50
C SER A 18 35.53 -5.82 16.79
N LEU A 19 35.11 -5.73 18.06
CA LEU A 19 33.71 -5.92 18.45
C LEU A 19 32.85 -4.81 17.82
N SER A 20 33.33 -3.57 17.88
CA SER A 20 32.70 -2.42 17.25
C SER A 20 32.54 -2.59 15.74
N MET A 21 33.57 -3.04 15.02
CA MET A 21 33.51 -3.31 13.58
C MET A 21 32.50 -4.41 13.23
N VAL A 22 32.39 -5.46 14.06
CA VAL A 22 31.38 -6.51 13.89
C VAL A 22 29.97 -5.95 14.05
N TRP A 23 29.72 -5.12 15.07
CA TRP A 23 28.42 -4.48 15.28
C TRP A 23 28.05 -3.51 14.15
N PHE A 24 29.01 -2.72 13.66
CA PHE A 24 28.78 -1.78 12.56
C PHE A 24 28.49 -2.45 11.22
N LEU A 25 28.85 -3.72 11.03
CA LEU A 25 28.51 -4.50 9.84
C LEU A 25 27.24 -5.34 10.04
N PHE A 26 27.02 -5.83 11.26
CA PHE A 26 25.88 -6.67 11.61
C PHE A 26 24.57 -5.87 11.69
N LEU A 27 24.61 -4.66 12.27
CA LEU A 27 23.43 -3.79 12.37
C LEU A 27 22.83 -3.40 11.01
N PRO A 28 23.60 -2.89 10.03
CA PRO A 28 23.03 -2.59 8.71
C PRO A 28 22.59 -3.84 7.96
N LEU A 29 23.30 -4.97 8.10
CA LEU A 29 22.88 -6.24 7.50
C LEU A 29 21.55 -6.72 8.07
N CYS A 30 21.36 -6.63 9.40
CA CYS A 30 20.12 -6.98 10.06
C CYS A 30 18.96 -6.07 9.64
N LEU A 31 19.20 -4.75 9.55
CA LEU A 31 18.20 -3.79 9.07
C LEU A 31 17.82 -4.06 7.60
N LEU A 32 18.80 -4.30 6.73
CA LEU A 32 18.54 -4.68 5.34
C LEU A 32 17.75 -5.98 5.27
N CYS A 33 18.15 -7.03 5.99
CA CYS A 33 17.42 -8.29 6.06
C CYS A 33 15.98 -8.11 6.57
N SER A 34 15.74 -7.24 7.55
CA SER A 34 14.39 -6.96 8.03
C SER A 34 13.54 -6.21 7.00
N LEU A 35 14.12 -5.28 6.24
CA LEU A 35 13.43 -4.58 5.17
C LEU A 35 13.09 -5.55 4.04
N PHE A 36 14.05 -6.37 3.62
CA PHE A 36 13.82 -7.42 2.63
C PHE A 36 12.86 -8.49 3.13
N TYR A 37 12.83 -8.83 4.43
CA TYR A 37 11.85 -9.76 5.00
C TYR A 37 10.46 -9.15 5.09
N PHE A 38 10.34 -7.83 5.29
CA PHE A 38 9.05 -7.13 5.19
C PHE A 38 8.59 -7.05 3.73
N ASP A 39 9.52 -6.91 2.78
CA ASP A 39 9.25 -6.87 1.34
C ASP A 39 8.89 -8.26 0.77
N TYR A 40 9.61 -9.33 1.18
CA TYR A 40 9.34 -10.73 0.81
C TYR A 40 8.23 -11.39 1.63
N GLY A 41 8.05 -10.98 2.89
CA GLY A 41 6.92 -11.36 3.76
C GLY A 41 5.65 -10.60 3.42
N GLY A 42 5.77 -9.51 2.64
CA GLY A 42 4.70 -8.82 1.94
C GLY A 42 4.50 -9.36 0.52
N GLY A 43 4.71 -10.67 0.31
CA GLY A 43 4.33 -11.38 -0.91
C GLY A 43 2.82 -11.32 -1.15
N HIS A 44 2.38 -10.21 -1.71
CA HIS A 44 1.33 -10.03 -2.70
C HIS A 44 0.19 -11.07 -2.73
N LEU A 45 -0.50 -11.24 -1.61
CA LEU A 45 -1.93 -11.55 -1.63
C LEU A 45 -2.61 -10.37 -0.96
N ARG A 46 -3.24 -9.53 -1.77
CA ARG A 46 -4.07 -8.45 -1.28
C ARG A 46 -5.14 -9.11 -0.39
N PRO A 47 -5.45 -8.61 0.81
CA PRO A 47 -6.53 -9.17 1.64
C PRO A 47 -7.84 -9.34 0.84
N ASP A 48 -8.05 -8.44 -0.12
CA ASP A 48 -9.12 -8.44 -1.11
C ASP A 48 -9.16 -9.73 -1.98
N ASP A 49 -7.99 -10.23 -2.39
CA ASP A 49 -7.85 -11.44 -3.23
C ASP A 49 -8.16 -12.72 -2.43
N VAL A 50 -7.74 -12.77 -1.16
CA VAL A 50 -8.01 -13.91 -0.26
C VAL A 50 -9.49 -13.98 0.10
N MET A 51 -10.14 -12.82 0.24
CA MET A 51 -11.57 -12.72 0.52
C MET A 51 -12.42 -13.17 -0.69
N LEU A 52 -12.04 -12.80 -1.92
CA LEU A 52 -12.67 -13.29 -3.16
C LEU A 52 -12.59 -14.83 -3.30
N LEU A 53 -11.46 -15.42 -2.96
CA LEU A 53 -11.27 -16.88 -3.00
C LEU A 53 -12.11 -17.62 -1.94
N TRP A 54 -12.35 -17.01 -0.79
CA TRP A 54 -13.16 -17.60 0.29
C TRP A 54 -14.67 -17.40 0.07
N LEU A 55 -15.09 -16.29 -0.55
CA LEU A 55 -16.48 -15.98 -0.87
C LEU A 55 -17.01 -16.74 -2.10
N SER A 56 -16.14 -17.16 -3.02
CA SER A 56 -16.52 -17.88 -4.24
C SER A 56 -16.93 -19.35 -4.01
N GLY A 57 -17.40 -19.69 -2.80
CA GLY A 57 -17.89 -20.99 -2.34
C GLY A 57 -17.89 -22.07 -3.42
N TYR A 58 -16.84 -22.91 -3.45
CA TYR A 58 -16.68 -24.03 -4.36
C TYR A 58 -17.83 -25.03 -4.14
N THR A 59 -18.98 -24.73 -4.73
CA THR A 59 -20.03 -25.70 -4.97
C THR A 59 -19.69 -26.35 -6.30
N ALA A 60 -19.05 -27.51 -6.23
CA ALA A 60 -18.90 -28.37 -7.39
C ALA A 60 -20.30 -28.77 -7.86
N ALA A 61 -20.81 -28.10 -8.90
CA ALA A 61 -21.94 -28.60 -9.66
C ALA A 61 -21.53 -29.96 -10.27
N PRO A 62 -22.42 -30.96 -10.33
CA PRO A 62 -22.06 -32.33 -10.72
C PRO A 62 -21.55 -32.47 -12.16
N ASN A 63 -21.52 -31.39 -12.96
CA ASN A 63 -21.12 -31.40 -14.37
C ASN A 63 -19.96 -30.46 -14.75
N GLY A 64 -19.17 -29.95 -13.80
CA GLY A 64 -17.83 -29.39 -14.10
C GLY A 64 -17.76 -28.21 -15.09
N GLN A 65 -18.83 -27.42 -15.22
CA GLN A 65 -18.79 -26.17 -16.00
C GLN A 65 -18.58 -24.98 -15.07
N VAL A 66 -17.48 -24.25 -15.30
CA VAL A 66 -17.21 -22.96 -14.66
C VAL A 66 -17.92 -21.89 -15.48
N GLY A 67 -19.06 -21.42 -14.99
CA GLY A 67 -19.73 -20.22 -15.48
C GLY A 67 -19.60 -19.12 -14.43
N MET A 68 -19.27 -17.89 -14.85
CA MET A 68 -19.47 -16.72 -13.99
C MET A 68 -20.95 -16.64 -13.63
N VAL A 69 -21.26 -16.38 -12.36
CA VAL A 69 -22.59 -15.96 -11.96
C VAL A 69 -22.85 -14.63 -12.66
N GLU A 70 -23.61 -14.64 -13.76
CA GLU A 70 -24.21 -13.41 -14.26
C GLU A 70 -25.14 -12.91 -13.15
N GLY A 71 -24.73 -11.80 -12.52
CA GLY A 71 -25.62 -11.03 -11.66
C GLY A 71 -26.90 -10.73 -12.43
N SER A 72 -28.04 -10.73 -11.74
CA SER A 72 -29.35 -10.58 -12.39
C SER A 72 -29.35 -9.35 -13.30
N PRO A 73 -29.98 -9.38 -14.49
CA PRO A 73 -30.01 -8.24 -15.41
C PRO A 73 -30.64 -6.98 -14.82
N ASP A 74 -31.33 -7.10 -13.68
CA ASP A 74 -31.99 -6.02 -12.93
C ASP A 74 -31.11 -5.43 -11.81
N GLU A 75 -29.95 -6.02 -11.50
CA GLU A 75 -29.03 -5.49 -10.49
C GLU A 75 -28.06 -4.52 -11.15
N CYS A 76 -28.04 -3.27 -10.68
CA CYS A 76 -27.11 -2.28 -11.18
C CYS A 76 -25.70 -2.56 -10.66
N ASP A 77 -24.81 -2.96 -11.56
CA ASP A 77 -23.39 -3.03 -11.26
C ASP A 77 -22.79 -1.62 -11.24
N TYR A 78 -22.62 -1.07 -10.02
CA TYR A 78 -21.99 0.24 -9.82
C TYR A 78 -20.51 0.29 -10.20
N SER A 79 -19.87 -0.87 -10.39
CA SER A 79 -18.47 -0.97 -10.81
C SER A 79 -18.32 -0.94 -12.34
N ASP A 80 -19.40 -1.22 -13.09
CA ASP A 80 -19.43 -1.14 -14.55
C ASP A 80 -20.01 0.19 -15.02
N GLY A 81 -19.14 1.03 -15.58
CA GLY A 81 -19.49 2.39 -15.94
C GLY A 81 -18.37 3.13 -16.64
N LYS A 82 -18.50 4.45 -16.70
CA LYS A 82 -17.52 5.33 -17.30
C LYS A 82 -17.40 6.63 -16.55
N TRP A 83 -16.24 7.25 -16.65
CA TRP A 83 -16.04 8.63 -16.21
C TRP A 83 -16.71 9.58 -17.21
N VAL A 84 -17.54 10.48 -16.69
CA VAL A 84 -18.20 11.55 -17.44
C VAL A 84 -17.80 12.90 -16.88
N TRP A 85 -17.65 13.90 -17.74
CA TRP A 85 -17.39 15.27 -17.33
C TRP A 85 -18.68 15.91 -16.81
N ASP A 86 -18.60 16.55 -15.64
CA ASP A 86 -19.73 17.21 -14.98
C ASP A 86 -19.29 18.58 -14.44
N ASP A 87 -19.90 19.65 -14.94
CA ASP A 87 -19.56 21.01 -14.54
C ASP A 87 -20.01 21.34 -13.10
N THR A 88 -20.99 20.60 -12.57
CA THR A 88 -21.50 20.78 -11.20
C THR A 88 -20.56 20.24 -10.12
N TYR A 89 -19.60 19.38 -10.51
CA TYR A 89 -18.58 18.84 -9.61
C TYR A 89 -17.46 19.87 -9.34
N PRO A 90 -16.66 19.74 -8.27
CA PRO A 90 -16.75 18.71 -7.22
C PRO A 90 -17.90 18.94 -6.24
N LEU A 91 -18.28 17.88 -5.52
CA LEU A 91 -19.28 17.92 -4.45
C LEU A 91 -18.83 18.74 -3.22
N TYR A 92 -17.52 18.91 -3.04
CA TYR A 92 -16.93 19.73 -1.98
C TYR A 92 -15.57 20.28 -2.44
N ASP A 93 -15.16 21.40 -1.87
CA ASP A 93 -13.79 21.92 -2.00
C ASP A 93 -12.95 21.39 -0.82
N SER A 94 -11.72 20.95 -1.09
CA SER A 94 -10.78 20.48 -0.07
C SER A 94 -10.49 21.54 0.99
N LYS A 95 -10.62 22.83 0.65
CA LYS A 95 -10.42 23.96 1.59
C LYS A 95 -11.52 24.09 2.63
N ASP A 96 -12.73 23.70 2.27
CA ASP A 96 -13.92 23.88 3.11
C ASP A 96 -14.10 22.74 4.12
N CYS A 97 -13.39 21.62 3.94
CA CYS A 97 -13.51 20.45 4.78
C CYS A 97 -12.33 20.31 5.77
N SER A 98 -12.57 20.69 7.03
CA SER A 98 -11.56 20.64 8.11
C SER A 98 -11.09 19.22 8.49
N PHE A 99 -11.76 18.18 8.00
CA PHE A 99 -11.42 16.79 8.25
C PHE A 99 -10.49 16.18 7.20
N VAL A 100 -10.36 16.84 6.03
CA VAL A 100 -9.43 16.40 5.00
C VAL A 100 -8.02 16.59 5.54
N GLY A 101 -7.31 15.48 5.76
CA GLY A 101 -5.91 15.53 6.19
C GLY A 101 -5.05 16.19 5.12
N GLY A 102 -4.04 16.96 5.54
CA GLY A 102 -3.22 17.75 4.62
C GLY A 102 -2.55 16.95 3.48
N GLY A 103 -2.32 15.65 3.67
CA GLY A 103 -1.80 14.77 2.60
C GLY A 103 -2.76 14.55 1.42
N PHE A 104 -4.04 14.89 1.58
CA PHE A 104 -5.09 14.72 0.55
C PHE A 104 -5.51 16.05 -0.11
N SER A 105 -4.98 17.17 0.38
CA SER A 105 -5.25 18.53 -0.11
C SER A 105 -4.41 18.85 -1.35
N CYS A 106 -4.66 18.14 -2.46
CA CYS A 106 -3.83 18.21 -3.67
C CYS A 106 -3.69 19.63 -4.25
N ALA A 107 -4.78 20.39 -4.31
CA ALA A 107 -4.77 21.75 -4.84
C ALA A 107 -3.92 22.69 -3.96
N GLU A 108 -4.04 22.54 -2.64
CA GLU A 108 -3.28 23.29 -1.63
C GLU A 108 -1.81 22.86 -1.60
N ASN A 109 -1.53 21.60 -1.92
CA ASN A 109 -0.19 21.02 -2.06
C ASN A 109 0.50 21.36 -3.39
N GLY A 110 -0.02 22.32 -4.15
CA GLY A 110 0.65 22.89 -5.32
C GLY A 110 0.35 22.20 -6.64
N ARG A 111 -0.66 21.32 -6.71
CA ARG A 111 -1.12 20.78 -8.00
C ARG A 111 -1.70 21.90 -8.86
N PRO A 112 -1.19 22.11 -10.10
CA PRO A 112 -1.59 23.26 -10.92
C PRO A 112 -2.92 23.05 -11.66
N ASP A 113 -3.30 21.81 -11.97
CA ASP A 113 -4.54 21.47 -12.66
C ASP A 113 -5.68 21.21 -11.67
N GLN A 114 -6.90 21.68 -11.99
CA GLN A 114 -8.10 21.48 -11.17
C GLN A 114 -9.16 20.60 -11.84
N ASN A 115 -8.98 20.31 -13.13
CA ASN A 115 -9.95 19.59 -13.96
C ASN A 115 -10.19 18.14 -13.50
N TYR A 116 -9.26 17.56 -12.73
CA TYR A 116 -9.42 16.21 -12.18
C TYR A 116 -10.64 16.10 -11.25
N THR A 117 -11.08 17.22 -10.66
CA THR A 117 -12.24 17.27 -9.76
C THR A 117 -13.58 17.26 -10.48
N LYS A 118 -13.59 17.48 -11.81
CA LYS A 118 -14.80 17.60 -12.65
C LYS A 118 -15.32 16.29 -13.22
N TRP A 119 -14.64 15.18 -12.93
CA TRP A 119 -15.05 13.87 -13.41
C TRP A 119 -15.95 13.18 -12.39
N ARG A 120 -17.10 12.69 -12.85
CA ARG A 120 -18.05 11.88 -12.09
C ARG A 120 -18.11 10.48 -12.67
N TRP A 121 -18.21 9.47 -11.82
CA TRP A 121 -18.46 8.10 -12.25
C TRP A 121 -19.94 7.90 -12.58
N GLN A 122 -20.24 7.30 -13.74
CA GLN A 122 -21.60 7.02 -14.19
C GLN A 122 -21.74 5.51 -14.51
N PRO A 123 -22.53 4.75 -13.73
CA PRO A 123 -22.84 3.37 -14.04
C PRO A 123 -23.59 3.25 -15.37
N ASN A 124 -23.40 2.14 -16.08
CA ASN A 124 -23.99 1.97 -17.42
C ASN A 124 -25.51 1.73 -17.40
N LYS A 125 -26.02 1.08 -16.36
CA LYS A 125 -27.40 0.57 -16.29
C LYS A 125 -28.29 1.32 -15.30
N CYS A 126 -27.74 2.23 -14.51
CA CYS A 126 -28.49 3.04 -13.55
C CYS A 126 -27.78 4.35 -13.18
N ASP A 127 -28.44 5.17 -12.38
CA ASP A 127 -27.89 6.38 -11.79
C ASP A 127 -27.65 6.18 -10.28
N PHE A 128 -26.70 6.95 -9.73
CA PHE A 128 -26.56 7.08 -8.28
C PHE A 128 -27.76 7.85 -7.70
N PRO A 129 -28.29 7.45 -6.53
CA PRO A 129 -29.37 8.16 -5.84
C PRO A 129 -28.94 9.54 -5.31
#